data_AF-A0A3D3PRG9-F1
#
_entry.id   AF-A0A3D3PRG9-F1
#
_cell.length_a   1.000
_cell.length_b   1.000
_cell.length_c   1.000
_cell.angle_alpha   90.00
_cell.angle_beta   90.00
_cell.angle_gamma   90.00
#
_symmetry.space_group_name_H-M   'P 1'
#
loop_
_entity.id
_entity.type
_entity.pdbx_description
1 polymer ?
#
loop_
_entity_poly.entity_id
_entity_poly.type
_entity_poly.pdbx_seq_one_letter_code
_entity_poly.pdbx_strand_id
1 'polypeptide(L)'
;YDGNHGRGVSVNLMTRADVEAAYQLARRKGGGGVIVERFVIGNEHRLLVVGKRVVAAARGESLWVCGDGNSNIIELVDSQINTDPRRGTGEDSPLNAVAPEQGAEIILELKRQGLTAYSIPADGQKVLIQPNGNVAFDVTDLIHPSVAAAATLAARVVGLDIAGIDLVAEDISRPLEEQGGAIIEVNASPGLLAHLKPAEGQPRAIGAAIMDHLFAPEETGRMPIVGVTGTRGITLIARLVAWLIHISGKHVGLACSEGLYLDGRRVTDTNCANWEAGQRLLINRSVQAAVFENGARMILGEGLAYDKCAVGVVTDVSGHEALGEFYIHEPDQLYTVLRTQVDVILPDGVAVLNAADPQVVEMAALCDGTVVFYGLDPQLDAIVAHRAGGGRVVFLRDGSIVLADGAKETALLPMSSLKPSKAAQSESVMAAVAAAWALGIGPELIGAGLRTFESNPKKTNY
;
A
#
# COMPACT_ATOMS: atom_id res chain seq x y z
N TYR A 1 -31.73 -8.90 -3.60
CA TYR A 1 -31.85 -9.86 -2.48
C TYR A 1 -31.13 -9.23 -1.30
N ASP A 2 -31.64 -9.37 -0.09
CA ASP A 2 -31.04 -8.83 1.13
C ASP A 2 -31.12 -9.94 2.18
N GLY A 3 -30.09 -10.79 2.20
CA GLY A 3 -29.97 -11.94 3.11
C GLY A 3 -29.16 -11.63 4.37
N ASN A 4 -28.93 -10.34 4.66
CA ASN A 4 -28.07 -9.93 5.76
C ASN A 4 -28.54 -10.51 7.10
N HIS A 5 -27.59 -11.08 7.85
CA HIS A 5 -27.80 -11.69 9.17
C HIS A 5 -28.88 -12.78 9.21
N GLY A 6 -29.06 -13.54 8.12
CA GLY A 6 -30.02 -14.64 8.08
C GLY A 6 -31.49 -14.20 8.04
N ARG A 7 -31.76 -12.91 7.84
CA ARG A 7 -33.13 -12.37 7.87
C ARG A 7 -33.95 -12.90 6.71
N GLY A 8 -34.96 -13.72 7.03
CA GLY A 8 -35.83 -14.32 6.03
C GLY A 8 -35.19 -15.49 5.28
N VAL A 9 -34.06 -16.01 5.75
CA VAL A 9 -33.41 -17.20 5.21
C VAL A 9 -34.04 -18.45 5.84
N SER A 10 -34.16 -19.52 5.07
CA SER A 10 -34.64 -20.82 5.56
C SER A 10 -33.89 -21.92 4.82
N VAL A 11 -33.22 -22.80 5.56
CA VAL A 11 -32.32 -23.84 5.04
C VAL A 11 -32.92 -25.24 5.22
N ASN A 12 -32.46 -26.24 4.48
CA ASN A 12 -32.88 -27.65 4.62
C ASN A 12 -34.41 -27.86 4.53
N LEU A 13 -35.02 -27.49 3.39
CA LEU A 13 -36.46 -27.61 3.15
C LEU A 13 -36.76 -28.94 2.45
N MET A 14 -37.51 -29.83 3.12
CA MET A 14 -37.71 -31.21 2.68
C MET A 14 -39.09 -31.48 2.10
N THR A 15 -40.09 -30.66 2.45
CA THR A 15 -41.46 -30.81 1.98
C THR A 15 -41.94 -29.57 1.23
N ARG A 16 -42.97 -29.74 0.39
CA ARG A 16 -43.64 -28.62 -0.28
C ARG A 16 -44.15 -27.58 0.71
N ALA A 17 -44.70 -28.02 1.85
CA ALA A 17 -45.21 -27.13 2.87
C ALA A 17 -44.08 -26.26 3.48
N ASP A 18 -42.89 -26.84 3.67
CA ASP A 18 -41.71 -26.10 4.16
C ASP A 18 -41.31 -25.01 3.17
N VAL A 19 -41.29 -25.32 1.87
CA VAL A 19 -40.94 -24.38 0.81
C VAL A 19 -41.94 -23.23 0.73
N GLU A 20 -43.25 -23.53 0.77
CA GLU A 20 -44.29 -22.50 0.73
C GLU A 20 -44.21 -21.57 1.97
N ALA A 21 -43.96 -22.12 3.15
CA ALA A 21 -43.80 -21.34 4.38
C ALA A 21 -42.54 -20.46 4.35
N ALA A 22 -41.40 -21.04 3.93
CA ALA A 22 -40.12 -20.35 3.79
C ALA A 22 -40.21 -19.19 2.79
N TYR A 23 -40.85 -19.42 1.62
CA TYR A 23 -41.04 -18.39 0.61
C TYR A 23 -41.84 -17.19 1.16
N GLN A 24 -42.91 -17.44 1.92
CA GLN A 24 -43.68 -16.36 2.53
C GLN A 24 -42.88 -15.59 3.59
N LEU A 25 -42.05 -16.29 4.37
CA LEU A 25 -41.15 -15.65 5.33
C LEU A 25 -40.12 -14.76 4.61
N ALA A 26 -39.43 -15.31 3.61
CA ALA A 26 -38.44 -14.59 2.80
C ALA A 26 -39.04 -13.35 2.15
N ARG A 27 -40.23 -13.47 1.55
CA ARG A 27 -40.95 -12.34 0.93
C ARG A 27 -41.37 -11.26 1.92
N ARG A 28 -41.74 -11.62 3.15
CA ARG A 28 -42.15 -10.65 4.18
C ARG A 28 -40.97 -9.93 4.82
N LYS A 29 -39.85 -10.63 4.99
CA LYS A 29 -38.67 -10.13 5.72
C LYS A 29 -37.62 -9.51 4.79
N GLY A 30 -37.57 -9.92 3.53
CA GLY A 30 -36.66 -9.38 2.53
C GLY A 30 -37.22 -8.15 1.80
N GLY A 31 -36.33 -7.24 1.39
CA GLY A 31 -36.66 -6.05 0.60
C GLY A 31 -36.64 -6.23 -0.93
N GLY A 32 -36.60 -7.47 -1.44
CA GLY A 32 -36.42 -7.74 -2.88
C GLY A 32 -36.77 -9.17 -3.32
N GLY A 33 -36.15 -9.63 -4.43
CA GLY A 33 -36.39 -10.98 -4.98
C GLY A 33 -35.92 -12.12 -4.07
N VAL A 34 -36.57 -13.28 -4.21
CA VAL A 34 -36.27 -14.52 -3.47
C VAL A 34 -35.39 -15.43 -4.33
N ILE A 35 -34.29 -15.92 -3.77
CA ILE A 35 -33.38 -16.87 -4.40
C ILE A 35 -33.69 -18.27 -3.83
N VAL A 36 -33.67 -19.28 -4.69
CA VAL A 36 -33.80 -20.69 -4.31
C VAL A 36 -32.55 -21.42 -4.77
N GLU A 37 -31.85 -22.07 -3.84
CA GLU A 37 -30.60 -22.76 -4.10
C GLU A 37 -30.67 -24.20 -3.60
N ARG A 38 -29.78 -25.04 -4.13
CA ARG A 38 -29.60 -26.41 -3.65
C ARG A 38 -29.00 -26.37 -2.24
N PHE A 39 -29.59 -27.09 -1.30
CA PHE A 39 -29.01 -27.26 0.03
C PHE A 39 -27.75 -28.14 -0.04
N VAL A 40 -26.66 -27.67 0.56
CA VAL A 40 -25.37 -28.38 0.64
C VAL A 40 -25.21 -28.86 2.08
N ILE A 41 -24.94 -30.14 2.26
CA ILE A 41 -24.76 -30.76 3.58
C ILE A 41 -23.31 -30.55 4.02
N GLY A 42 -23.11 -30.10 5.26
CA GLY A 42 -21.80 -29.92 5.86
C GLY A 42 -21.75 -28.74 6.81
N ASN A 43 -20.54 -28.45 7.29
CA ASN A 43 -20.26 -27.27 8.10
C ASN A 43 -19.84 -26.11 7.21
N GLU A 44 -20.24 -24.90 7.57
CA GLU A 44 -19.74 -23.68 6.95
C GLU A 44 -18.27 -23.45 7.30
N HIS A 45 -17.50 -23.10 6.28
CA HIS A 45 -16.10 -22.70 6.40
C HIS A 45 -15.91 -21.37 5.67
N ARG A 46 -15.14 -20.49 6.28
CA ARG A 46 -14.67 -19.24 5.68
C ARG A 46 -13.19 -19.34 5.45
N LEU A 47 -12.77 -19.31 4.21
CA LEU A 47 -11.37 -19.29 3.80
C LEU A 47 -10.99 -17.86 3.43
N LEU A 48 -9.79 -17.43 3.78
CA LEU A 48 -9.22 -16.18 3.31
C LEU A 48 -8.15 -16.46 2.28
N VAL A 49 -8.37 -15.97 1.06
CA VAL A 49 -7.39 -15.99 -0.03
C VAL A 49 -6.68 -14.65 -0.09
N VAL A 50 -5.35 -14.69 -0.18
CA VAL A 50 -4.49 -13.53 -0.48
C VAL A 50 -3.54 -13.90 -1.61
N GLY A 51 -3.63 -13.17 -2.71
CA GLY A 51 -2.97 -13.46 -3.98
C GLY A 51 -3.32 -14.86 -4.48
N LYS A 52 -2.34 -15.77 -4.43
CA LYS A 52 -2.48 -17.14 -4.95
C LYS A 52 -2.60 -18.21 -3.86
N ARG A 53 -2.79 -17.82 -2.60
CA ARG A 53 -2.75 -18.74 -1.45
C ARG A 53 -3.97 -18.55 -0.56
N VAL A 54 -4.46 -19.65 0.00
CA VAL A 54 -5.31 -19.59 1.20
C VAL A 54 -4.41 -19.36 2.39
N VAL A 55 -4.62 -18.28 3.13
CA VAL A 55 -3.77 -17.87 4.26
C VAL A 55 -4.43 -18.14 5.62
N ALA A 56 -5.75 -18.34 5.63
CA ALA A 56 -6.50 -18.71 6.81
C ALA A 56 -7.77 -19.48 6.41
N ALA A 57 -8.25 -20.33 7.31
CA ALA A 57 -9.60 -20.88 7.27
C ALA A 57 -10.16 -20.97 8.67
N ALA A 58 -11.44 -20.64 8.80
CA ALA A 58 -12.21 -20.84 10.01
C ALA A 58 -13.43 -21.69 9.69
N ARG A 59 -13.87 -22.49 10.65
CA ARG A 59 -15.07 -23.33 10.57
C ARG A 59 -16.13 -22.80 11.55
N GLY A 60 -17.39 -22.89 11.15
CA GLY A 60 -18.54 -22.67 12.02
C GLY A 60 -18.71 -23.80 13.04
N GLU A 61 -19.44 -23.51 14.11
CA GLU A 61 -19.85 -24.52 15.10
C GLU A 61 -21.37 -24.62 15.11
N SER A 62 -21.87 -25.84 15.22
CA SER A 62 -23.26 -26.06 15.62
C SER A 62 -23.37 -25.98 17.13
N LEU A 63 -24.28 -25.13 17.64
CA LEU A 63 -24.47 -24.94 19.07
C LEU A 63 -25.52 -25.91 19.59
N TRP A 64 -25.17 -26.63 20.64
CA TRP A 64 -26.02 -27.64 21.28
C TRP A 64 -26.18 -27.33 22.76
N VAL A 65 -27.33 -27.71 23.31
CA VAL A 65 -27.51 -27.86 24.75
C VAL A 65 -27.90 -29.29 25.09
N CYS A 66 -27.53 -29.73 26.29
CA CYS A 66 -28.00 -30.98 26.86
C CYS A 66 -29.08 -30.70 27.90
N GLY A 67 -30.25 -31.31 27.75
CA GLY A 67 -31.31 -31.26 28.76
C GLY A 67 -30.86 -31.87 30.09
N ASP A 68 -31.33 -31.27 31.17
CA ASP A 68 -31.18 -31.74 32.55
C ASP A 68 -32.52 -32.18 33.17
N GLY A 69 -33.58 -32.22 32.35
CA GLY A 69 -34.94 -32.56 32.74
C GLY A 69 -35.70 -31.49 33.54
N ASN A 70 -35.08 -30.36 33.86
CA ASN A 70 -35.66 -29.33 34.74
C ASN A 70 -35.66 -27.93 34.12
N SER A 71 -34.59 -27.55 33.45
CA SER A 71 -34.42 -26.22 32.86
C SER A 71 -34.96 -26.13 31.45
N ASN A 72 -35.48 -24.95 31.11
CA ASN A 72 -35.90 -24.66 29.74
C ASN A 72 -34.69 -24.31 28.84
N ILE A 73 -34.90 -24.27 27.53
CA ILE A 73 -33.82 -24.04 26.57
C ILE A 73 -33.09 -22.70 26.75
N ILE A 74 -33.78 -21.63 27.18
CA ILE A 74 -33.15 -20.33 27.48
C ILE A 74 -32.14 -20.48 28.61
N GLU A 75 -32.56 -21.10 29.72
CA GLU A 75 -31.71 -21.35 30.89
C GLU A 75 -30.54 -22.27 30.57
N LEU A 76 -30.75 -23.28 29.72
CA LEU A 76 -29.69 -24.18 29.26
C LEU A 76 -28.68 -23.45 28.37
N VAL A 77 -29.14 -22.56 27.48
CA VAL A 77 -28.24 -21.73 26.65
C VAL A 77 -27.42 -20.78 27.52
N ASP A 78 -28.04 -20.14 28.51
CA ASP A 78 -27.33 -19.22 29.41
C ASP A 78 -26.30 -19.93 30.29
N SER A 79 -26.60 -21.14 30.74
CA SER A 79 -25.71 -21.91 31.62
C SER A 79 -24.63 -22.71 30.88
N GLN A 80 -24.86 -23.13 29.63
CA GLN A 80 -23.95 -24.00 28.88
C GLN A 80 -23.21 -23.28 27.75
N ILE A 81 -23.80 -22.26 27.12
CA ILE A 81 -23.25 -21.60 25.92
C ILE A 81 -22.80 -20.17 26.23
N ASN A 82 -23.65 -19.34 26.83
CA ASN A 82 -23.34 -17.91 27.07
C ASN A 82 -22.37 -17.68 28.24
N THR A 83 -21.93 -18.73 28.93
CA THR A 83 -20.87 -18.64 29.95
C THR A 83 -19.48 -18.39 29.37
N ASP A 84 -19.30 -18.54 28.05
CA ASP A 84 -18.05 -18.22 27.36
C ASP A 84 -17.76 -16.70 27.45
N PRO A 85 -16.65 -16.26 28.07
CA PRO A 85 -16.33 -14.85 28.24
C PRO A 85 -16.08 -14.09 26.92
N ARG A 86 -15.96 -14.80 25.79
CA ARG A 86 -15.84 -14.20 24.45
C ARG A 86 -17.20 -13.89 23.82
N ARG A 87 -18.30 -14.37 24.40
CA ARG A 87 -19.65 -14.05 23.96
C ARG A 87 -20.11 -12.74 24.58
N GLY A 88 -20.62 -11.85 23.75
CA GLY A 88 -21.16 -10.58 24.20
C GLY A 88 -22.18 -9.98 23.24
N THR A 89 -22.68 -8.81 23.60
CA THR A 89 -23.67 -8.06 22.82
C THR A 89 -23.06 -6.86 22.06
N GLY A 90 -21.76 -6.58 22.26
CA GLY A 90 -21.02 -5.49 21.62
C GLY A 90 -20.03 -5.98 20.55
N GLU A 91 -19.54 -5.05 19.70
CA GLU A 91 -18.66 -5.34 18.55
C GLU A 91 -17.27 -5.87 18.93
N ASP A 92 -16.83 -5.66 20.17
CA ASP A 92 -15.52 -6.13 20.65
C ASP A 92 -15.49 -7.64 20.97
N SER A 93 -16.67 -8.27 21.06
CA SER A 93 -16.80 -9.69 21.39
C SER A 93 -16.67 -10.56 20.13
N PRO A 94 -15.74 -11.54 20.08
CA PRO A 94 -15.59 -12.41 18.91
C PRO A 94 -16.84 -13.27 18.63
N LEU A 95 -17.64 -13.54 19.66
CA LEU A 95 -18.86 -14.34 19.57
C LEU A 95 -20.08 -13.53 20.03
N ASN A 96 -21.22 -13.75 19.36
CA ASN A 96 -22.48 -13.16 19.81
C ASN A 96 -23.10 -14.01 20.92
N ALA A 97 -23.71 -13.35 21.90
CA ALA A 97 -24.58 -14.02 22.85
C ALA A 97 -25.80 -14.63 22.13
N VAL A 98 -26.23 -15.82 22.55
CA VAL A 98 -27.32 -16.57 21.93
C VAL A 98 -28.61 -16.33 22.70
N ALA A 99 -29.66 -15.88 22.00
CA ALA A 99 -31.00 -15.65 22.55
C ALA A 99 -32.03 -16.52 21.80
N PRO A 100 -32.33 -17.74 22.29
CA PRO A 100 -33.17 -18.72 21.59
C PRO A 100 -34.59 -18.25 21.27
N GLU A 101 -35.10 -17.29 22.02
CA GLU A 101 -36.43 -16.69 21.89
C GLU A 101 -36.49 -15.49 20.92
N GLN A 102 -35.33 -15.01 20.46
CA GLN A 102 -35.23 -13.83 19.60
C GLN A 102 -34.74 -14.18 18.18
N GLY A 103 -33.91 -15.21 18.05
CA GLY A 103 -33.36 -15.64 16.77
C GLY A 103 -34.37 -16.41 15.91
N ALA A 104 -34.84 -15.83 14.81
CA ALA A 104 -35.82 -16.48 13.91
C ALA A 104 -35.34 -17.86 13.39
N GLU A 105 -34.04 -17.99 13.13
CA GLU A 105 -33.42 -19.25 12.69
C GLU A 105 -33.42 -20.30 13.81
N ILE A 106 -33.06 -19.90 15.03
CA ILE A 106 -33.08 -20.77 16.21
C ILE A 106 -34.51 -21.23 16.49
N ILE A 107 -35.49 -20.32 16.46
CA ILE A 107 -36.91 -20.66 16.66
C ILE A 107 -37.39 -21.69 15.63
N LEU A 108 -37.00 -21.53 14.36
CA LEU A 108 -37.36 -22.47 13.31
C LEU A 108 -36.72 -23.85 13.55
N GLU A 109 -35.46 -23.88 13.98
CA GLU A 109 -34.74 -25.11 14.27
C GLU A 109 -35.31 -25.86 15.48
N LEU A 110 -35.64 -25.14 16.56
CA LEU A 110 -36.34 -25.73 17.71
C LEU A 110 -37.69 -26.31 17.29
N LYS A 111 -38.45 -25.59 16.45
CA LYS A 111 -39.76 -26.06 15.96
C LYS A 111 -39.65 -27.35 15.15
N ARG A 112 -38.59 -27.52 14.35
CA ARG A 112 -38.32 -28.77 13.60
C ARG A 112 -38.10 -29.96 14.52
N GLN A 113 -37.49 -29.72 15.68
CA GLN A 113 -37.30 -30.72 16.72
C GLN A 113 -38.54 -30.88 17.61
N GLY A 114 -39.65 -30.20 17.30
CA GLY A 114 -40.88 -30.24 18.10
C GLY A 114 -40.80 -29.45 19.42
N LEU A 115 -39.83 -28.53 19.54
CA LEU A 115 -39.52 -27.77 20.75
C LEU A 115 -39.77 -26.27 20.55
N THR A 116 -39.76 -25.53 21.66
CA THR A 116 -39.76 -24.07 21.72
C THR A 116 -38.69 -23.62 22.70
N ALA A 117 -38.30 -22.34 22.70
CA ALA A 117 -37.35 -21.80 23.67
C ALA A 117 -37.77 -22.04 25.14
N TYR A 118 -39.07 -22.25 25.39
CA TYR A 118 -39.64 -22.52 26.71
C TYR A 118 -39.84 -24.01 27.02
N SER A 119 -39.51 -24.91 26.08
CA SER A 119 -39.58 -26.35 26.31
C SER A 119 -38.50 -26.79 27.29
N ILE A 120 -38.81 -27.78 28.14
CA ILE A 120 -37.87 -28.45 29.03
C ILE A 120 -37.46 -29.77 28.36
N PRO A 121 -36.25 -29.89 27.81
CA PRO A 121 -35.78 -31.14 27.21
C PRO A 121 -35.58 -32.20 28.30
N ALA A 122 -35.77 -33.48 27.94
CA ALA A 122 -35.53 -34.58 28.87
C ALA A 122 -34.05 -34.64 29.29
N ASP A 123 -33.78 -35.20 30.47
CA ASP A 123 -32.41 -35.39 30.96
C ASP A 123 -31.57 -36.19 29.94
N GLY A 124 -30.41 -35.65 29.56
CA GLY A 124 -29.53 -36.20 28.54
C GLY A 124 -29.96 -35.94 27.08
N GLN A 125 -31.11 -35.30 26.83
CA GLN A 125 -31.55 -34.98 25.47
C GLN A 125 -30.70 -33.86 24.89
N LYS A 126 -29.93 -34.15 23.83
CA LYS A 126 -29.24 -33.12 23.05
C LYS A 126 -30.23 -32.37 22.16
N VAL A 127 -30.22 -31.05 22.25
CA VAL A 127 -31.05 -30.17 21.43
C VAL A 127 -30.12 -29.26 20.61
N LEU A 128 -30.32 -29.25 19.29
CA LEU A 128 -29.61 -28.34 18.39
C LEU A 128 -30.22 -26.94 18.53
N ILE A 129 -29.43 -25.96 18.94
CA ILE A 129 -29.85 -24.56 19.07
C ILE A 129 -29.61 -23.82 17.76
N GLN A 130 -28.41 -23.96 17.21
CA GLN A 130 -28.02 -23.24 15.99
C GLN A 130 -27.18 -24.17 15.11
N PRO A 131 -27.61 -24.49 13.88
CA PRO A 131 -26.83 -25.32 12.96
C PRO A 131 -25.52 -24.67 12.55
N ASN A 132 -25.56 -23.36 12.25
CA ASN A 132 -24.43 -22.58 11.76
C ASN A 132 -24.20 -21.38 12.71
N GLY A 133 -23.31 -21.56 13.69
CA GLY A 133 -22.83 -20.50 14.57
C GLY A 133 -21.72 -19.65 13.93
N ASN A 134 -21.13 -18.75 14.72
CA ASN A 134 -20.02 -17.91 14.23
C ASN A 134 -18.85 -18.78 13.75
N VAL A 135 -18.36 -18.49 12.55
CA VAL A 135 -17.18 -19.12 11.96
C VAL A 135 -15.93 -18.64 12.69
N ALA A 136 -15.53 -19.35 13.74
CA ALA A 136 -14.51 -18.87 14.69
C ALA A 136 -13.46 -19.93 15.09
N PHE A 137 -13.52 -21.14 14.54
CA PHE A 137 -12.57 -22.22 14.85
C PHE A 137 -11.53 -22.29 13.74
N ASP A 138 -10.27 -21.94 14.04
CA ASP A 138 -9.18 -22.01 13.08
C ASP A 138 -8.92 -23.46 12.66
N VAL A 139 -9.04 -23.72 11.36
CA VAL A 139 -8.82 -25.03 10.75
C VAL A 139 -7.85 -24.93 9.56
N THR A 140 -7.06 -23.85 9.51
CA THR A 140 -6.21 -23.54 8.36
C THR A 140 -5.25 -24.68 7.99
N ASP A 141 -4.64 -25.33 8.99
CA ASP A 141 -3.67 -26.40 8.75
C ASP A 141 -4.32 -27.74 8.36
N LEU A 142 -5.65 -27.83 8.45
CA LEU A 142 -6.42 -29.02 8.10
C LEU A 142 -6.91 -28.99 6.65
N ILE A 143 -6.77 -27.87 5.94
CA ILE A 143 -7.33 -27.71 4.60
C ILE A 143 -6.67 -28.69 3.62
N HIS A 144 -7.49 -29.47 2.93
CA HIS A 144 -7.00 -30.32 1.86
C HIS A 144 -6.46 -29.49 0.68
N PRO A 145 -5.31 -29.85 0.06
CA PRO A 145 -4.71 -29.06 -1.02
C PRO A 145 -5.65 -28.79 -2.21
N SER A 146 -6.53 -29.73 -2.56
CA SER A 146 -7.51 -29.51 -3.64
C SER A 146 -8.59 -28.48 -3.28
N VAL A 147 -8.94 -28.36 -2.00
CA VAL A 147 -9.89 -27.34 -1.51
C VAL A 147 -9.25 -25.98 -1.56
N ALA A 148 -7.99 -25.86 -1.12
CA ALA A 148 -7.23 -24.62 -1.25
C ALA A 148 -7.06 -24.20 -2.72
N ALA A 149 -6.81 -25.15 -3.63
CA ALA A 149 -6.73 -24.90 -5.05
C ALA A 149 -8.08 -24.39 -5.62
N ALA A 150 -9.21 -24.99 -5.22
CA ALA A 150 -10.53 -24.54 -5.64
C ALA A 150 -10.85 -23.13 -5.13
N ALA A 151 -10.55 -22.83 -3.86
CA ALA A 151 -10.76 -21.51 -3.26
C ALA A 151 -9.94 -20.42 -3.96
N THR A 152 -8.65 -20.68 -4.21
CA THR A 152 -7.78 -19.73 -4.94
C THR A 152 -8.18 -19.57 -6.40
N LEU A 153 -8.73 -20.62 -7.04
CA LEU A 153 -9.27 -20.52 -8.39
C LEU A 153 -10.53 -19.65 -8.41
N ALA A 154 -11.43 -19.83 -7.44
CA ALA A 154 -12.66 -19.04 -7.33
C ALA A 154 -12.35 -17.54 -7.20
N ALA A 155 -11.43 -17.15 -6.31
CA ALA A 155 -10.98 -15.76 -6.16
C ALA A 155 -10.46 -15.18 -7.49
N ARG A 156 -9.61 -15.95 -8.20
CA ARG A 156 -9.03 -15.55 -9.49
C ARG A 156 -10.06 -15.41 -10.61
N VAL A 157 -11.06 -16.30 -10.65
CA VAL A 157 -12.15 -16.24 -11.66
C VAL A 157 -12.99 -14.97 -11.47
N VAL A 158 -13.21 -14.55 -10.22
CA VAL A 158 -13.90 -13.28 -9.92
C VAL A 158 -13.01 -12.06 -10.16
N GLY A 159 -11.67 -12.24 -10.12
CA GLY A 159 -10.70 -11.16 -10.29
C GLY A 159 -10.37 -10.43 -9.00
N LEU A 160 -10.40 -11.14 -7.86
CA LEU A 160 -10.08 -10.60 -6.55
C LEU A 160 -8.71 -11.10 -6.07
N ASP A 161 -7.85 -10.16 -5.66
CA ASP A 161 -6.55 -10.45 -5.05
C ASP A 161 -6.67 -10.84 -3.58
N ILE A 162 -7.68 -10.31 -2.89
CA ILE A 162 -8.02 -10.65 -1.50
C ILE A 162 -9.50 -11.00 -1.48
N ALA A 163 -9.83 -12.21 -1.05
CA ALA A 163 -11.22 -12.69 -1.06
C ALA A 163 -11.52 -13.59 0.13
N GLY A 164 -12.73 -13.45 0.67
CA GLY A 164 -13.33 -14.44 1.55
C GLY A 164 -14.06 -15.48 0.71
N ILE A 165 -13.76 -16.75 0.89
CA ILE A 165 -14.43 -17.87 0.22
C ILE A 165 -15.25 -18.60 1.27
N ASP A 166 -16.57 -18.45 1.20
CA ASP A 166 -17.48 -19.20 2.06
C ASP A 166 -17.87 -20.49 1.35
N LEU A 167 -17.60 -21.62 1.99
CA LEU A 167 -17.85 -22.95 1.45
C LEU A 167 -18.48 -23.84 2.51
N VAL A 168 -19.18 -24.88 2.05
CA VAL A 168 -19.75 -25.91 2.91
C VAL A 168 -19.07 -27.24 2.63
N ALA A 169 -18.60 -27.90 3.68
CA ALA A 169 -17.93 -29.19 3.65
C ALA A 169 -18.19 -29.94 4.96
N GLU A 170 -18.37 -31.26 4.91
CA GLU A 170 -18.41 -32.09 6.12
C GLU A 170 -17.03 -32.15 6.78
N ASP A 171 -15.98 -32.30 5.96
CA ASP A 171 -14.58 -32.41 6.38
C ASP A 171 -13.66 -31.65 5.41
N ILE A 172 -13.10 -30.54 5.88
CA ILE A 172 -12.21 -29.67 5.08
C ILE A 172 -10.89 -30.34 4.68
N SER A 173 -10.53 -31.45 5.35
CA SER A 173 -9.33 -32.24 5.06
C SER A 173 -9.51 -33.24 3.92
N ARG A 174 -10.70 -33.27 3.30
CA ARG A 174 -11.02 -34.09 2.13
C ARG A 174 -11.41 -33.23 0.92
N PRO A 175 -11.27 -33.73 -0.31
CA PRO A 175 -11.76 -33.03 -1.51
C PRO A 175 -13.25 -32.67 -1.42
N LEU A 176 -13.65 -31.50 -1.95
CA LEU A 176 -15.06 -31.03 -1.92
C LEU A 176 -16.00 -31.96 -2.69
N GLU A 177 -15.60 -32.39 -3.90
CA GLU A 177 -16.47 -33.16 -4.78
C GLU A 177 -16.87 -34.52 -4.19
N GLU A 178 -15.95 -35.18 -3.46
CA GLU A 178 -16.18 -36.49 -2.85
C GLU A 178 -17.21 -36.48 -1.72
N GLN A 179 -17.41 -35.33 -1.09
CA GLN A 179 -18.32 -35.12 0.04
C GLN A 179 -19.55 -34.27 -0.35
N GLY A 180 -19.70 -33.93 -1.63
CA GLY A 180 -20.77 -33.06 -2.11
C GLY A 180 -20.67 -31.61 -1.60
N GLY A 181 -19.49 -31.19 -1.13
CA GLY A 181 -19.22 -29.84 -0.67
C GLY A 181 -19.21 -28.82 -1.81
N ALA A 182 -19.39 -27.55 -1.49
CA ALA A 182 -19.48 -26.48 -2.49
C ALA A 182 -19.00 -25.14 -1.95
N ILE A 183 -18.47 -24.31 -2.85
CA ILE A 183 -18.30 -22.86 -2.59
C ILE A 183 -19.67 -22.21 -2.74
N ILE A 184 -20.10 -21.51 -1.69
CA ILE A 184 -21.40 -20.85 -1.61
C ILE A 184 -21.28 -19.38 -2.01
N GLU A 185 -20.23 -18.70 -1.55
CA GLU A 185 -20.06 -17.26 -1.78
C GLU A 185 -18.57 -16.88 -1.94
N VAL A 186 -18.33 -15.84 -2.73
CA VAL A 186 -17.02 -15.17 -2.87
C VAL A 186 -17.19 -13.70 -2.49
N ASN A 187 -16.55 -13.30 -1.40
CA ASN A 187 -16.68 -11.99 -0.76
C ASN A 187 -15.46 -11.10 -1.05
N ALA A 188 -15.69 -9.89 -1.60
CA ALA A 188 -14.64 -8.91 -1.89
C ALA A 188 -14.12 -8.14 -0.66
N SER A 189 -14.91 -8.10 0.41
CA SER A 189 -14.56 -7.44 1.68
C SER A 189 -14.69 -8.42 2.86
N PRO A 190 -13.79 -9.41 2.96
CA PRO A 190 -13.88 -10.41 4.01
C PRO A 190 -13.62 -9.82 5.41
N GLY A 191 -14.42 -10.23 6.38
CA GLY A 191 -14.14 -9.96 7.79
C GLY A 191 -12.90 -10.72 8.25
N LEU A 192 -11.93 -10.03 8.87
CA LEU A 192 -10.66 -10.61 9.29
C LEU A 192 -10.65 -11.13 10.74
N LEU A 193 -11.62 -10.68 11.56
CA LEU A 193 -11.61 -10.88 13.02
C LEU A 193 -11.56 -12.37 13.40
N ALA A 194 -12.37 -13.20 12.74
CA ALA A 194 -12.43 -14.64 12.99
C ALA A 194 -11.08 -15.35 12.84
N HIS A 195 -10.21 -14.83 11.99
CA HIS A 195 -8.90 -15.40 11.73
C HIS A 195 -7.79 -14.76 12.57
N LEU A 196 -7.95 -13.49 12.96
CA LEU A 196 -7.02 -12.77 13.84
C LEU A 196 -7.21 -13.16 15.31
N LYS A 197 -8.45 -13.46 15.72
CA LYS A 197 -8.85 -13.82 17.08
C LYS A 197 -9.85 -14.97 17.04
N PRO A 198 -9.42 -16.17 16.62
CA PRO A 198 -10.30 -17.32 16.63
C PRO A 198 -10.74 -17.64 18.07
N ALA A 199 -11.94 -18.22 18.22
CA ALA A 199 -12.37 -18.81 19.47
C ALA A 199 -11.49 -20.03 19.78
N GLU A 200 -11.15 -20.86 18.80
CA GLU A 200 -10.27 -22.01 19.02
C GLU A 200 -9.27 -22.14 17.89
N GLY A 201 -8.06 -22.64 18.20
CA GLY A 201 -6.97 -22.77 17.25
C GLY A 201 -6.04 -21.55 17.25
N GLN A 202 -5.28 -21.37 16.16
CA GLN A 202 -4.18 -20.40 16.12
C GLN A 202 -4.58 -19.10 15.40
N PRO A 203 -4.29 -17.93 16.00
CA PRO A 203 -4.34 -16.66 15.27
C PRO A 203 -3.46 -16.68 14.01
N ARG A 204 -3.99 -16.20 12.89
CA ARG A 204 -3.26 -16.14 11.61
C ARG A 204 -2.75 -14.74 11.33
N ALA A 205 -1.49 -14.63 10.90
CA ALA A 205 -0.80 -13.37 10.60
C ALA A 205 -1.25 -12.75 9.26
N ILE A 206 -2.56 -12.49 9.13
CA ILE A 206 -3.17 -12.05 7.87
C ILE A 206 -2.66 -10.69 7.42
N GLY A 207 -2.45 -9.76 8.35
CA GLY A 207 -1.94 -8.43 8.03
C GLY A 207 -0.60 -8.51 7.30
N ALA A 208 0.33 -9.34 7.79
CA ALA A 208 1.60 -9.57 7.12
C ALA A 208 1.40 -10.20 5.73
N ALA A 209 0.55 -11.23 5.62
CA ALA A 209 0.28 -11.87 4.33
C ALA A 209 -0.30 -10.90 3.27
N ILE A 210 -1.15 -9.95 3.69
CA ILE A 210 -1.68 -8.88 2.83
C ILE A 210 -0.58 -7.91 2.44
N MET A 211 0.24 -7.46 3.40
CA MET A 211 1.34 -6.53 3.11
C MET A 211 2.38 -7.13 2.18
N ASP A 212 2.81 -8.37 2.41
CA ASP A 212 3.74 -9.13 1.56
C ASP A 212 3.19 -9.36 0.14
N HIS A 213 1.87 -9.31 -0.03
CA HIS A 213 1.24 -9.41 -1.33
C HIS A 213 1.18 -8.06 -2.06
N LEU A 214 0.97 -6.97 -1.32
CA LEU A 214 0.86 -5.62 -1.87
C LEU A 214 2.22 -5.01 -2.22
N PHE A 215 3.28 -5.36 -1.49
CA PHE A 215 4.61 -4.79 -1.65
C PHE A 215 5.66 -5.89 -1.76
N ALA A 216 6.58 -5.77 -2.71
CA ALA A 216 7.75 -6.62 -2.74
C ALA A 216 8.63 -6.38 -1.49
N PRO A 217 9.46 -7.36 -1.05
CA PRO A 217 10.30 -7.21 0.14
C PRO A 217 11.19 -5.96 0.15
N GLU A 218 11.64 -5.54 -1.02
CA GLU A 218 12.45 -4.35 -1.27
C GLU A 218 11.62 -3.05 -1.42
N GLU A 219 10.31 -3.15 -1.60
CA GLU A 219 9.43 -1.99 -1.76
C GLU A 219 9.01 -1.45 -0.39
N THR A 220 9.40 -0.21 -0.13
CA THR A 220 9.00 0.51 1.10
C THR A 220 7.66 1.23 0.95
N GLY A 221 7.03 1.14 -0.22
CA GLY A 221 5.85 1.95 -0.60
C GLY A 221 6.14 3.45 -0.71
N ARG A 222 7.40 3.87 -0.55
CA ARG A 222 7.78 5.27 -0.51
C ARG A 222 7.92 5.85 -1.91
N MET A 223 7.28 6.99 -2.12
CA MET A 223 7.47 7.76 -3.35
C MET A 223 8.91 8.27 -3.46
N PRO A 224 9.63 8.04 -4.58
CA PRO A 224 10.94 8.63 -4.81
C PRO A 224 10.85 10.15 -4.88
N ILE A 225 11.63 10.80 -4.03
CA ILE A 225 11.70 12.26 -3.92
C ILE A 225 13.10 12.73 -4.31
N VAL A 226 13.19 13.80 -5.10
CA VAL A 226 14.42 14.54 -5.37
C VAL A 226 14.32 15.94 -4.78
N GLY A 227 15.27 16.30 -3.92
CA GLY A 227 15.43 17.67 -3.45
C GLY A 227 16.59 18.37 -4.14
N VAL A 228 16.43 19.64 -4.50
CA VAL A 228 17.47 20.44 -5.16
C VAL A 228 17.66 21.74 -4.39
N THR A 229 18.87 22.00 -3.90
CA THR A 229 19.22 23.20 -3.13
C THR A 229 20.51 23.86 -3.60
N GLY A 230 20.76 25.08 -3.11
CA GLY A 230 21.82 25.99 -3.55
C GLY A 230 21.26 27.19 -4.31
N THR A 231 22.10 27.89 -5.08
CA THR A 231 21.70 29.08 -5.86
C THR A 231 21.91 28.94 -7.36
N ARG A 232 22.78 28.04 -7.80
CA ARG A 232 23.18 27.88 -9.21
C ARG A 232 22.23 26.99 -10.01
N GLY A 233 21.22 27.62 -10.62
CA GLY A 233 20.36 26.97 -11.62
C GLY A 233 19.45 25.87 -11.07
N ILE A 234 19.15 25.90 -9.77
CA ILE A 234 18.34 24.90 -9.05
C ILE A 234 16.96 24.67 -9.69
N THR A 235 16.32 25.72 -10.23
CA THR A 235 15.05 25.61 -10.96
C THR A 235 15.19 24.82 -12.25
N LEU A 236 16.25 25.08 -13.03
CA LEU A 236 16.50 24.32 -14.25
C LEU A 236 16.80 22.86 -13.94
N ILE A 237 17.63 22.60 -12.93
CA ILE A 237 17.97 21.25 -12.48
C ILE A 237 16.69 20.51 -12.09
N ALA A 238 15.86 21.10 -11.22
CA ALA A 238 14.61 20.49 -10.79
C ALA A 238 13.67 20.19 -11.98
N ARG A 239 13.57 21.10 -12.95
CA ARG A 239 12.77 20.90 -14.17
C ARG A 239 13.32 19.82 -15.09
N LEU A 240 14.64 19.76 -15.27
CA LEU A 240 15.28 18.71 -16.06
C LEU A 240 15.10 17.35 -15.40
N VAL A 241 15.33 17.24 -14.09
CA VAL A 241 15.17 15.98 -13.36
C VAL A 241 13.72 15.51 -13.43
N ALA A 242 12.75 16.39 -13.18
CA ALA A 242 11.33 16.03 -13.29
C ALA A 242 10.96 15.52 -14.69
N TRP A 243 11.50 16.14 -15.73
CA TRP A 243 11.31 15.70 -17.12
C TRP A 243 11.96 14.36 -17.42
N LEU A 244 13.18 14.12 -16.93
CA LEU A 244 13.89 12.85 -17.11
C LEU A 244 13.15 11.69 -16.43
N ILE A 245 12.60 11.92 -15.23
CA ILE A 245 11.75 10.95 -14.53
C ILE A 245 10.43 10.74 -15.29
N HIS A 246 9.84 11.79 -15.83
CA HIS A 246 8.59 11.68 -16.60
C HIS A 246 8.77 10.81 -17.86
N ILE A 247 9.86 11.01 -18.59
CA ILE A 247 10.19 10.20 -19.78
C ILE A 247 10.47 8.74 -19.44
N SER A 248 10.88 8.42 -18.20
CA SER A 248 10.98 7.03 -17.77
C SER A 248 9.63 6.34 -17.50
N GLY A 249 8.51 7.01 -17.81
CA GLY A 249 7.16 6.46 -17.73
C GLY A 249 6.46 6.65 -16.37
N LYS A 250 7.03 7.48 -15.48
CA LYS A 250 6.41 7.80 -14.18
C LYS A 250 5.57 9.08 -14.27
N HIS A 251 4.51 9.14 -13.48
CA HIS A 251 3.80 10.39 -13.23
C HIS A 251 4.57 11.24 -12.23
N VAL A 252 4.93 12.48 -12.60
CA VAL A 252 5.87 13.31 -11.83
C VAL A 252 5.26 14.63 -11.41
N GLY A 253 5.39 14.94 -10.12
CA GLY A 253 5.13 16.25 -9.56
C GLY A 253 6.42 17.07 -9.45
N LEU A 254 6.34 18.36 -9.75
CA LEU A 254 7.44 19.30 -9.50
C LEU A 254 6.92 20.58 -8.87
N ALA A 255 7.54 20.98 -7.77
CA ALA A 255 7.31 22.26 -7.11
C ALA A 255 8.60 23.08 -7.19
N CYS A 256 8.55 24.20 -7.93
CA CYS A 256 9.71 25.07 -8.13
C CYS A 256 9.32 26.54 -8.22
N SER A 257 10.32 27.43 -8.29
CA SER A 257 10.09 28.87 -8.29
C SER A 257 9.39 29.39 -9.56
N GLU A 258 9.36 28.59 -10.62
CA GLU A 258 8.62 28.87 -11.87
C GLU A 258 7.19 28.28 -11.91
N GLY A 259 6.79 27.50 -10.90
CA GLY A 259 5.45 26.90 -10.88
C GLY A 259 5.33 25.54 -10.23
N LEU A 260 4.08 25.08 -10.23
CA LEU A 260 3.71 23.70 -9.91
C LEU A 260 3.46 22.95 -11.22
N TYR A 261 4.11 21.81 -11.41
CA TYR A 261 4.01 21.00 -12.62
C TYR A 261 3.55 19.59 -12.30
N LEU A 262 2.73 19.03 -13.18
CA LEU A 262 2.34 17.61 -13.20
C LEU A 262 2.61 17.09 -14.61
N ASP A 263 3.45 16.06 -14.75
CA ASP A 263 3.79 15.43 -16.05
C ASP A 263 4.28 16.43 -17.09
N GLY A 264 5.11 17.38 -16.66
CA GLY A 264 5.63 18.46 -17.49
C GLY A 264 4.64 19.58 -17.81
N ARG A 265 3.34 19.43 -17.50
CA ARG A 265 2.33 20.48 -17.63
C ARG A 265 2.37 21.41 -16.43
N ARG A 266 2.52 22.72 -16.67
CA ARG A 266 2.43 23.74 -15.63
C ARG A 266 0.97 23.95 -15.20
N VAL A 267 0.67 23.63 -13.95
CA VAL A 267 -0.67 23.75 -13.34
C VAL A 267 -0.83 25.08 -12.62
N THR A 268 0.25 25.59 -12.03
CA THR A 268 0.30 26.91 -11.39
C THR A 268 1.53 27.64 -11.89
N ASP A 269 1.39 28.92 -12.23
CA ASP A 269 2.46 29.75 -12.82
C ASP A 269 3.06 30.79 -11.88
N THR A 270 2.78 30.67 -10.58
CA THR A 270 3.40 31.45 -9.50
C THR A 270 4.56 30.68 -8.87
N ASN A 271 5.35 31.32 -8.01
CA ASN A 271 6.38 30.63 -7.24
C ASN A 271 5.75 29.54 -6.35
N CYS A 272 6.16 28.30 -6.58
CA CYS A 272 5.74 27.11 -5.84
C CYS A 272 6.92 26.39 -5.17
N ALA A 273 8.09 27.02 -5.04
CA ALA A 273 9.19 26.53 -4.21
C ALA A 273 8.90 26.81 -2.72
N ASN A 274 7.81 26.24 -2.21
CA ASN A 274 7.31 26.42 -0.84
C ASN A 274 6.67 25.13 -0.31
N TRP A 275 6.45 25.09 1.00
CA TRP A 275 5.95 23.92 1.71
C TRP A 275 4.54 23.53 1.27
N GLU A 276 3.65 24.50 1.10
CA GLU A 276 2.24 24.25 0.75
C GLU A 276 2.11 23.56 -0.62
N ALA A 277 2.80 24.08 -1.63
CA ALA A 277 2.85 23.46 -2.96
C ALA A 277 3.48 22.07 -2.89
N GLY A 278 4.49 21.89 -2.04
CA GLY A 278 5.13 20.60 -1.82
C GLY A 278 4.16 19.55 -1.27
N GLN A 279 3.42 19.89 -0.21
CA GLN A 279 2.41 19.01 0.40
C GLN A 279 1.28 18.64 -0.56
N ARG A 280 0.84 19.58 -1.40
CA ARG A 280 -0.15 19.31 -2.45
C ARG A 280 0.31 18.23 -3.43
N LEU A 281 1.61 18.15 -3.75
CA LEU A 281 2.15 17.06 -4.57
C LEU A 281 2.18 15.74 -3.80
N LEU A 282 2.63 15.76 -2.54
CA LEU A 282 2.81 14.54 -1.74
C LEU A 282 1.49 13.81 -1.43
N ILE A 283 0.37 14.55 -1.33
CA ILE A 283 -0.97 13.97 -1.09
C ILE A 283 -1.63 13.50 -2.40
N ASN A 284 -1.12 13.91 -3.56
CA ASN A 284 -1.72 13.56 -4.84
C ASN A 284 -1.42 12.11 -5.23
N ARG A 285 -2.44 11.26 -5.18
CA ARG A 285 -2.36 9.82 -5.51
C ARG A 285 -1.95 9.50 -6.95
N SER A 286 -2.03 10.47 -7.87
CA SER A 286 -1.57 10.26 -9.24
C SER A 286 -0.06 10.42 -9.39
N VAL A 287 0.63 11.03 -8.42
CA VAL A 287 2.06 11.30 -8.48
C VAL A 287 2.84 10.08 -7.99
N GLN A 288 3.79 9.64 -8.80
CA GLN A 288 4.63 8.47 -8.54
C GLN A 288 6.09 8.84 -8.24
N ALA A 289 6.48 10.09 -8.47
CA ALA A 289 7.76 10.67 -8.09
C ALA A 289 7.61 12.18 -7.94
N ALA A 290 8.40 12.80 -7.05
CA ALA A 290 8.31 14.25 -6.85
C ALA A 290 9.70 14.91 -6.83
N VAL A 291 9.78 16.12 -7.38
CA VAL A 291 10.98 16.95 -7.39
C VAL A 291 10.66 18.29 -6.73
N PHE A 292 11.52 18.73 -5.81
CA PHE A 292 11.34 19.95 -5.05
C PHE A 292 12.58 20.84 -5.17
N GLU A 293 12.36 22.08 -5.58
CA GLU A 293 13.35 23.15 -5.41
C GLU A 293 13.25 23.70 -3.99
N ASN A 294 14.35 23.62 -3.24
CA ASN A 294 14.43 24.06 -1.85
C ASN A 294 15.49 25.16 -1.75
N GLY A 295 15.07 26.42 -1.90
CA GLY A 295 15.96 27.56 -1.61
C GLY A 295 16.24 27.68 -0.11
N ALA A 296 17.38 28.25 0.26
CA ALA A 296 17.77 28.43 1.67
C ALA A 296 16.70 29.18 2.49
N ARG A 297 16.07 30.22 1.92
CA ARG A 297 14.95 30.94 2.55
C ARG A 297 13.75 30.03 2.84
N MET A 298 13.44 29.09 1.95
CA MET A 298 12.34 28.13 2.15
C MET A 298 12.68 27.15 3.27
N ILE A 299 13.91 26.60 3.29
CA ILE A 299 14.37 25.71 4.37
C ILE A 299 14.31 26.41 5.72
N LEU A 300 14.77 27.66 5.81
CA LEU A 300 14.78 28.46 7.04
C LEU A 300 13.38 28.88 7.51
N GLY A 301 12.50 29.25 6.59
CA GLY A 301 11.18 29.80 6.92
C GLY A 301 10.10 28.74 7.13
N GLU A 302 10.12 27.67 6.34
CA GLU A 302 9.03 26.70 6.27
C GLU A 302 9.50 25.26 6.53
N GLY A 303 10.80 25.01 6.46
CA GLY A 303 11.36 23.66 6.45
C GLY A 303 11.11 22.94 5.12
N LEU A 304 11.59 21.69 5.03
CA LEU A 304 11.36 20.86 3.86
C LEU A 304 9.92 20.33 3.86
N ALA A 305 9.34 20.19 2.66
CA ALA A 305 8.01 19.58 2.51
C ALA A 305 8.01 18.06 2.76
N TYR A 306 9.16 17.42 2.89
CA TYR A 306 9.32 15.97 3.05
C TYR A 306 10.36 15.66 4.13
N ASP A 307 10.28 14.45 4.67
CA ASP A 307 11.11 13.95 5.76
C ASP A 307 12.40 13.25 5.28
N LYS A 308 12.35 12.52 4.16
CA LYS A 308 13.54 12.02 3.45
C LYS A 308 13.37 12.08 1.92
N CYS A 309 14.51 12.07 1.23
CA CYS A 309 14.59 12.00 -0.22
C CYS A 309 15.47 10.84 -0.70
N ALA A 310 15.19 10.36 -1.91
CA ALA A 310 16.01 9.36 -2.59
C ALA A 310 17.26 9.99 -3.20
N VAL A 311 17.15 11.22 -3.70
CA VAL A 311 18.28 11.99 -4.22
C VAL A 311 18.26 13.42 -3.69
N GLY A 312 19.37 13.88 -3.13
CA GLY A 312 19.58 15.27 -2.73
C GLY A 312 20.65 15.92 -3.59
N VAL A 313 20.32 17.01 -4.27
CA VAL A 313 21.25 17.79 -5.10
C VAL A 313 21.64 19.07 -4.37
N VAL A 314 22.94 19.34 -4.26
CA VAL A 314 23.48 20.59 -3.68
C VAL A 314 24.41 21.22 -4.70
N THR A 315 24.09 22.44 -5.16
CA THR A 315 24.84 23.09 -6.23
C THR A 315 26.01 23.94 -5.76
N ASP A 316 25.85 24.63 -4.63
CA ASP A 316 26.81 25.60 -4.09
C ASP A 316 26.38 26.04 -2.69
N VAL A 317 27.32 26.66 -1.95
CA VAL A 317 27.04 27.39 -0.71
C VAL A 317 27.28 28.89 -0.95
N SER A 318 26.28 29.60 -1.47
CA SER A 318 26.37 31.04 -1.76
C SER A 318 25.06 31.79 -1.50
N GLY A 319 25.10 33.12 -1.40
CA GLY A 319 23.90 33.96 -1.24
C GLY A 319 23.41 34.16 0.20
N HIS A 320 24.29 33.98 1.19
CA HIS A 320 24.01 34.19 2.61
C HIS A 320 23.61 35.64 2.92
N GLU A 321 24.11 36.59 2.13
CA GLU A 321 23.87 38.03 2.27
C GLU A 321 22.38 38.40 2.14
N ALA A 322 21.59 37.60 1.41
CA ALA A 322 20.16 37.81 1.21
C ALA A 322 19.26 37.23 2.33
N LEU A 323 19.88 36.65 3.37
CA LEU A 323 19.22 35.87 4.43
C LEU A 323 19.40 36.47 5.82
N GLY A 324 19.81 37.74 5.92
CA GLY A 324 20.01 38.43 7.19
C GLY A 324 18.77 38.45 8.11
N GLU A 325 17.56 38.38 7.55
CA GLU A 325 16.31 38.27 8.33
C GLU A 325 16.20 36.96 9.14
N PHE A 326 16.97 35.94 8.77
CA PHE A 326 17.08 34.66 9.48
C PHE A 326 18.35 34.56 10.33
N TYR A 327 19.03 35.68 10.60
CA TYR A 327 20.30 35.73 11.34
C TYR A 327 21.45 34.96 10.68
N ILE A 328 21.42 34.85 9.35
CA ILE A 328 22.49 34.28 8.53
C ILE A 328 23.35 35.43 7.99
N HIS A 329 24.59 35.47 8.44
CA HIS A 329 25.57 36.53 8.16
C HIS A 329 26.89 35.99 7.63
N GLU A 330 27.19 34.71 7.87
CA GLU A 330 28.44 34.07 7.45
C GLU A 330 28.16 32.83 6.57
N PRO A 331 29.04 32.50 5.61
CA PRO A 331 28.91 31.32 4.77
C PRO A 331 28.71 30.00 5.54
N ASP A 332 29.39 29.83 6.68
CA ASP A 332 29.31 28.61 7.51
C ASP A 332 27.92 28.41 8.13
N GLN A 333 27.19 29.50 8.38
CA GLN A 333 25.81 29.40 8.85
C GLN A 333 24.91 28.90 7.72
N LEU A 334 25.10 29.38 6.49
CA LEU A 334 24.38 28.90 5.31
C LEU A 334 24.72 27.44 4.99
N TYR A 335 25.98 27.02 5.15
CA TYR A 335 26.39 25.62 5.01
C TYR A 335 25.50 24.70 5.84
N THR A 336 25.26 25.06 7.11
CA THR A 336 24.42 24.28 8.03
C THR A 336 22.97 24.18 7.54
N VAL A 337 22.45 25.22 6.89
CA VAL A 337 21.11 25.22 6.31
C VAL A 337 21.04 24.29 5.10
N LEU A 338 21.96 24.45 4.13
CA LEU A 338 21.95 23.67 2.89
C LEU A 338 22.29 22.19 3.12
N ARG A 339 23.11 21.89 4.13
CA ARG A 339 23.40 20.53 4.61
C ARG A 339 22.13 19.75 4.95
N THR A 340 21.05 20.42 5.37
CA THR A 340 19.75 19.77 5.61
C THR A 340 19.32 18.89 4.44
N GLN A 341 19.61 19.30 3.20
CA GLN A 341 19.29 18.51 2.01
C GLN A 341 20.04 17.17 1.94
N VAL A 342 21.22 17.08 2.55
CA VAL A 342 22.04 15.87 2.67
C VAL A 342 21.59 15.02 3.87
N ASP A 343 21.28 15.64 5.01
CA ASP A 343 20.85 14.94 6.24
C ASP A 343 19.51 14.18 6.04
N VAL A 344 18.67 14.64 5.10
CA VAL A 344 17.40 13.99 4.75
C VAL A 344 17.54 12.95 3.62
N ILE A 345 18.74 12.60 3.18
CA ILE A 345 18.92 11.52 2.22
C ILE A 345 18.66 10.18 2.93
N LEU A 346 18.01 9.26 2.21
CA LEU A 346 17.81 7.88 2.66
C LEU A 346 19.13 7.13 2.80
N PRO A 347 19.24 6.10 3.68
CA PRO A 347 20.45 5.28 3.77
C PRO A 347 20.85 4.58 2.45
N ASP A 348 19.87 4.26 1.60
CA ASP A 348 20.06 3.73 0.25
C ASP A 348 19.96 4.81 -0.85
N GLY A 349 19.85 6.09 -0.45
CA GLY A 349 19.76 7.24 -1.33
C GLY A 349 21.11 7.75 -1.84
N VAL A 350 21.07 8.87 -2.56
CA VAL A 350 22.26 9.44 -3.23
C VAL A 350 22.36 10.95 -3.05
N ALA A 351 23.51 11.44 -2.59
CA ALA A 351 23.87 12.85 -2.66
C ALA A 351 24.53 13.16 -4.01
N VAL A 352 24.02 14.17 -4.71
CA VAL A 352 24.59 14.70 -5.95
C VAL A 352 25.22 16.05 -5.63
N LEU A 353 26.55 16.09 -5.65
CA LEU A 353 27.33 17.18 -5.07
C LEU A 353 28.21 17.83 -6.14
N ASN A 354 28.24 19.17 -6.17
CA ASN A 354 29.11 19.91 -7.06
C ASN A 354 30.58 19.81 -6.61
N ALA A 355 31.42 19.16 -7.40
CA ALA A 355 32.84 18.99 -7.11
C ALA A 355 33.65 20.29 -7.22
N ALA A 356 33.10 21.33 -7.85
CA ALA A 356 33.77 22.63 -7.99
C ALA A 356 33.58 23.55 -6.77
N ASP A 357 32.73 23.18 -5.81
CA ASP A 357 32.48 23.95 -4.58
C ASP A 357 33.04 23.18 -3.37
N PRO A 358 34.12 23.67 -2.72
CA PRO A 358 34.76 22.97 -1.61
C PRO A 358 33.83 22.68 -0.42
N GLN A 359 32.94 23.62 -0.09
CA GLN A 359 31.99 23.43 1.01
C GLN A 359 30.97 22.36 0.65
N VAL A 360 30.50 22.31 -0.60
CA VAL A 360 29.62 21.22 -1.04
C VAL A 360 30.34 19.86 -1.01
N VAL A 361 31.62 19.81 -1.36
CA VAL A 361 32.44 18.59 -1.29
C VAL A 361 32.54 18.05 0.14
N GLU A 362 32.69 18.93 1.14
CA GLU A 362 32.73 18.53 2.56
C GLU A 362 31.46 17.81 3.01
N MET A 363 30.30 18.09 2.40
CA MET A 363 29.04 17.43 2.73
C MET A 363 29.02 15.93 2.39
N ALA A 364 29.93 15.45 1.53
CA ALA A 364 30.01 14.04 1.16
C ALA A 364 30.21 13.11 2.36
N ALA A 365 31.00 13.55 3.34
CA ALA A 365 31.27 12.77 4.56
C ALA A 365 30.08 12.70 5.53
N LEU A 366 29.04 13.52 5.29
CA LEU A 366 27.84 13.63 6.12
C LEU A 366 26.65 12.87 5.54
N CYS A 367 26.78 12.33 4.33
CA CYS A 367 25.72 11.56 3.68
C CYS A 367 25.71 10.12 4.20
N ASP A 368 24.57 9.66 4.72
CA ASP A 368 24.36 8.25 5.10
C ASP A 368 24.31 7.30 3.88
N GLY A 369 23.99 7.84 2.70
CA GLY A 369 23.86 7.11 1.44
C GLY A 369 25.13 7.09 0.60
N THR A 370 24.96 7.03 -0.72
CA THR A 370 26.10 7.11 -1.66
C THR A 370 26.27 8.52 -2.22
N VAL A 371 27.47 8.84 -2.71
CA VAL A 371 27.77 10.15 -3.30
C VAL A 371 28.05 10.02 -4.79
N VAL A 372 27.49 10.94 -5.58
CA VAL A 372 27.83 11.19 -6.97
C VAL A 372 28.34 12.62 -7.09
N PHE A 373 29.62 12.78 -7.39
CA PHE A 373 30.15 14.10 -7.71
C PHE A 373 29.89 14.46 -9.17
N TYR A 374 29.58 15.72 -9.41
CA TYR A 374 29.52 16.26 -10.76
C TYR A 374 30.43 17.50 -10.91
N GLY A 375 30.94 17.75 -12.11
CA GLY A 375 31.76 18.94 -12.37
C GLY A 375 32.22 19.05 -13.82
N LEU A 376 32.57 20.26 -14.27
CA LEU A 376 32.94 20.48 -15.68
C LEU A 376 34.30 19.90 -16.02
N ASP A 377 35.23 19.88 -15.06
CA ASP A 377 36.59 19.42 -15.26
C ASP A 377 36.79 18.03 -14.60
N PRO A 378 37.18 16.98 -15.36
CA PRO A 378 37.48 15.67 -14.79
C PRO A 378 38.68 15.65 -13.85
N GLN A 379 39.50 16.72 -13.83
CA GLN A 379 40.69 16.84 -12.98
C GLN A 379 40.42 17.50 -11.62
N LEU A 380 39.16 17.84 -11.30
CA LEU A 380 38.82 18.30 -9.96
C LEU A 380 39.21 17.26 -8.92
N ASP A 381 39.91 17.69 -7.86
CA ASP A 381 40.45 16.81 -6.82
C ASP A 381 39.39 15.85 -6.25
N ALA A 382 38.19 16.36 -5.98
CA ALA A 382 37.07 15.56 -5.49
C ALA A 382 36.62 14.47 -6.50
N ILE A 383 36.59 14.79 -7.80
CA ILE A 383 36.23 13.81 -8.85
C ILE A 383 37.33 12.75 -8.96
N VAL A 384 38.59 13.16 -9.01
CA VAL A 384 39.73 12.25 -9.15
C VAL A 384 39.81 11.30 -7.95
N ALA A 385 39.74 11.83 -6.73
CA ALA A 385 39.80 11.05 -5.50
C ALA A 385 38.61 10.09 -5.38
N HIS A 386 37.38 10.57 -5.59
CA HIS A 386 36.17 9.74 -5.48
C HIS A 386 36.17 8.62 -6.51
N ARG A 387 36.58 8.91 -7.75
CA ARG A 387 36.68 7.93 -8.82
C ARG A 387 37.76 6.88 -8.55
N ALA A 388 38.91 7.28 -7.99
CA ALA A 388 39.95 6.34 -7.58
C ALA A 388 39.45 5.37 -6.49
N GLY A 389 38.53 5.83 -5.63
CA GLY A 389 37.81 5.00 -4.66
C GLY A 389 36.70 4.11 -5.24
N GLY A 390 36.51 4.08 -6.57
CA GLY A 390 35.43 3.35 -7.22
C GLY A 390 34.07 4.06 -7.20
N GLY A 391 34.04 5.33 -6.80
CA GLY A 391 32.83 6.14 -6.75
C GLY A 391 32.29 6.52 -8.12
N ARG A 392 31.01 6.87 -8.15
CA ARG A 392 30.31 7.36 -9.33
C ARG A 392 30.55 8.87 -9.51
N VAL A 393 30.87 9.30 -10.72
CA VAL A 393 31.08 10.72 -11.06
C VAL A 393 30.49 11.07 -12.43
N VAL A 394 30.12 12.34 -12.61
CA VAL A 394 29.64 12.89 -13.90
C VAL A 394 30.48 14.11 -14.27
N PHE A 395 31.10 14.10 -15.45
CA PHE A 395 31.93 15.23 -15.88
C PHE A 395 31.84 15.48 -17.39
N LEU A 396 32.42 16.59 -17.83
CA LEU A 396 32.56 16.92 -19.24
C LEU A 396 33.94 16.51 -19.76
N ARG A 397 34.02 15.80 -20.89
CA ARG A 397 35.27 15.53 -21.60
C ARG A 397 35.06 15.71 -23.09
N ASP A 398 35.92 16.50 -23.73
CA ASP A 398 35.84 16.81 -25.17
C ASP A 398 34.44 17.29 -25.59
N GLY A 399 33.79 18.10 -24.74
CA GLY A 399 32.44 18.61 -24.95
C GLY A 399 31.32 17.58 -24.81
N SER A 400 31.61 16.36 -24.34
CA SER A 400 30.63 15.29 -24.11
C SER A 400 30.45 15.00 -22.63
N ILE A 401 29.20 14.73 -22.23
CA ILE A 401 28.87 14.30 -20.87
C ILE A 401 29.31 12.84 -20.70
N VAL A 402 30.10 12.58 -19.66
CA VAL A 402 30.61 11.25 -19.31
C VAL A 402 30.08 10.84 -17.95
N LEU A 403 29.47 9.65 -17.90
CA LEU A 403 29.13 8.95 -16.66
C LEU A 403 30.27 7.98 -16.35
N ALA A 404 30.87 8.06 -15.18
CA ALA A 404 31.90 7.13 -14.76
C ALA A 404 31.52 6.42 -13.46
N ASP A 405 31.67 5.10 -13.44
CA ASP A 405 31.51 4.22 -12.28
C ASP A 405 32.87 3.56 -12.02
N GLY A 406 33.65 4.19 -11.12
CA GLY A 406 35.07 3.92 -10.99
C GLY A 406 35.82 4.05 -12.32
N ALA A 407 36.44 2.96 -12.78
CA ALA A 407 37.18 2.94 -14.05
C ALA A 407 36.26 2.87 -15.29
N LYS A 408 35.01 2.41 -15.15
CA LYS A 408 34.10 2.22 -16.27
C LYS A 408 33.48 3.55 -16.68
N GLU A 409 33.70 3.95 -17.93
CA GLU A 409 33.12 5.17 -18.48
C GLU A 409 32.05 4.86 -19.52
N THR A 410 31.00 5.67 -19.54
CA THR A 410 29.95 5.67 -20.57
C THR A 410 29.77 7.10 -21.05
N ALA A 411 30.14 7.37 -22.31
CA ALA A 411 29.87 8.65 -22.95
C ALA A 411 28.37 8.72 -23.31
N LEU A 412 27.70 9.80 -22.92
CA LEU A 412 26.25 9.94 -23.02
C LEU A 412 25.84 10.71 -24.29
N LEU A 413 26.22 11.98 -24.38
CA LEU A 413 25.98 12.84 -25.54
C LEU A 413 26.96 14.02 -25.58
N PRO A 414 27.24 14.56 -26.78
CA PRO A 414 27.90 15.84 -26.91
C PRO A 414 26.96 16.98 -26.51
N MET A 415 27.44 17.94 -25.71
CA MET A 415 26.69 19.13 -25.30
C MET A 415 26.21 19.96 -26.50
N SER A 416 26.96 19.93 -27.60
CA SER A 416 26.59 20.58 -28.87
C SER A 416 25.33 20.00 -29.52
N SER A 417 24.89 18.80 -29.13
CA SER A 417 23.61 18.22 -29.59
C SER A 417 22.39 18.78 -28.84
N LEU A 418 22.59 19.56 -27.78
CA LEU A 418 21.53 20.22 -27.03
C LEU A 418 21.21 21.60 -27.61
N LYS A 419 20.01 22.10 -27.34
CA LYS A 419 19.65 23.50 -27.66
C LYS A 419 20.68 24.44 -27.01
N PRO A 420 21.15 25.51 -27.69
CA PRO A 420 22.22 26.39 -27.19
C PRO A 420 21.98 26.96 -25.79
N SER A 421 20.72 27.30 -25.46
CA SER A 421 20.34 27.79 -24.14
C SER A 421 20.61 26.79 -23.02
N LYS A 422 20.43 25.49 -23.28
CA LYS A 422 20.77 24.40 -22.34
C LYS A 422 22.27 24.16 -22.30
N ALA A 423 22.92 24.17 -23.46
CA ALA A 423 24.37 23.96 -23.54
C ALA A 423 25.15 25.03 -22.76
N ALA A 424 24.65 26.27 -22.74
CA ALA A 424 25.20 27.36 -21.93
C ALA A 424 25.11 27.11 -20.40
N GLN A 425 24.24 26.20 -19.95
CA GLN A 425 24.03 25.87 -18.54
C GLN A 425 24.58 24.47 -18.22
N SER A 426 25.82 24.21 -18.64
CA SER A 426 26.47 22.90 -18.57
C SER A 426 26.49 22.29 -17.16
N GLU A 427 26.75 23.09 -16.11
CA GLU A 427 26.71 22.61 -14.71
C GLU A 427 25.34 22.08 -14.30
N SER A 428 24.28 22.83 -14.58
CA SER A 428 22.90 22.41 -14.29
C SER A 428 22.49 21.16 -15.06
N VAL A 429 22.96 21.01 -16.30
CA VAL A 429 22.74 19.79 -17.08
C VAL A 429 23.45 18.59 -16.44
N MET A 430 24.71 18.73 -16.02
CA MET A 430 25.43 17.63 -15.36
C MET A 430 24.81 17.25 -14.02
N ALA A 431 24.38 18.21 -13.21
CA ALA A 431 23.67 17.95 -11.96
C ALA A 431 22.38 17.14 -12.20
N ALA A 432 21.58 17.55 -13.20
CA ALA A 432 20.36 16.83 -13.56
C ALA A 432 20.62 15.42 -14.10
N VAL A 433 21.69 15.25 -14.90
CA VAL A 433 22.13 13.94 -15.39
C VAL A 433 22.57 13.04 -14.23
N ALA A 434 23.36 13.56 -13.31
CA ALA A 434 23.82 12.83 -12.13
C ALA A 434 22.65 12.39 -11.25
N ALA A 435 21.67 13.27 -11.03
CA ALA A 435 20.44 12.95 -10.29
C ALA A 435 19.57 11.89 -11.00
N ALA A 436 19.39 12.00 -12.31
CA ALA A 436 18.64 11.00 -13.07
C ALA A 436 19.34 9.64 -13.08
N TRP A 437 20.67 9.61 -13.21
CA TRP A 437 21.45 8.39 -13.16
C TRP A 437 21.44 7.76 -11.75
N ALA A 438 21.46 8.59 -10.70
CA ALA A 438 21.28 8.15 -9.32
C ALA A 438 19.92 7.46 -9.08
N LEU A 439 18.86 7.90 -9.77
CA LEU A 439 17.53 7.27 -9.75
C LEU A 439 17.44 5.98 -10.61
N GLY A 440 18.54 5.52 -11.20
CA GLY A 440 18.58 4.33 -12.04
C GLY A 440 18.03 4.55 -13.47
N ILE A 441 17.85 5.81 -13.90
CA ILE A 441 17.43 6.08 -15.28
C ILE A 441 18.60 5.77 -16.22
N GLY A 442 18.33 4.93 -17.22
CA GLY A 442 19.36 4.46 -18.16
C GLY A 442 19.96 5.59 -19.02
N PRO A 443 21.27 5.51 -19.36
CA PRO A 443 21.96 6.53 -20.16
C PRO A 443 21.23 6.92 -21.46
N GLU A 444 20.64 5.96 -22.17
CA GLU A 444 19.91 6.22 -23.41
C GLU A 444 18.66 7.10 -23.19
N LEU A 445 17.89 6.83 -22.11
CA LEU A 445 16.71 7.63 -21.74
C LEU A 445 17.11 9.03 -21.28
N ILE A 446 18.20 9.16 -20.51
CA ILE A 446 18.74 10.47 -20.13
C ILE A 446 19.08 11.26 -21.39
N GLY A 447 19.80 10.66 -22.33
CA GLY A 447 20.18 11.31 -23.58
C GLY A 447 18.99 11.76 -24.43
N ALA A 448 17.97 10.91 -24.56
CA ALA A 448 16.72 11.25 -25.24
C ALA A 448 15.95 12.38 -24.54
N GLY A 449 15.86 12.32 -23.21
CA GLY A 449 15.14 13.31 -22.41
C GLY A 449 15.78 14.70 -22.44
N LEU A 450 17.11 14.76 -22.40
CA LEU A 450 17.82 16.03 -22.55
C LEU A 450 17.56 16.71 -23.90
N ARG A 451 17.41 15.96 -25.00
CA ARG A 451 17.09 16.53 -26.31
C ARG A 451 15.67 17.09 -26.37
N THR A 452 14.72 16.36 -25.81
CA THR A 452 13.28 16.68 -25.88
C THR A 452 12.81 17.73 -24.88
N PHE A 453 13.54 17.98 -23.79
CA PHE A 453 13.16 19.00 -22.81
C PHE A 453 13.00 20.39 -23.42
N GLU A 454 11.88 21.03 -23.12
CA GLU A 454 11.60 22.42 -23.47
C GLU A 454 11.48 23.30 -22.22
N SER A 455 12.40 24.27 -22.08
CA SER A 455 12.41 25.19 -20.93
C SER A 455 11.18 26.11 -20.88
N ASN A 456 10.40 26.24 -21.94
CA ASN A 456 9.10 26.92 -21.89
C ASN A 456 8.12 26.10 -22.72
N PRO A 457 7.30 25.23 -22.09
CA PRO A 457 6.26 24.54 -22.82
C PRO A 457 5.35 25.60 -23.45
N LYS A 458 5.07 25.47 -24.76
CA LYS A 458 4.07 26.32 -25.42
C LYS A 458 2.77 26.21 -24.61
N LYS A 459 2.11 27.34 -24.34
CA LYS A 459 0.76 27.35 -23.76
C LYS A 459 -0.10 26.39 -24.60
N THR A 460 -0.41 25.23 -24.06
CA THR A 460 -1.39 24.33 -24.64
C THR A 460 -2.73 24.98 -24.41
N ASN A 461 -3.33 25.54 -25.47
CA ASN A 461 -4.71 26.01 -25.47
C ASN A 461 -5.62 24.78 -25.40
N TYR A 462 -5.95 24.34 -24.19
CA TYR A 462 -7.11 23.47 -23.95
C TYR A 462 -7.96 24.10 -22.87
#